data_AF-A0A944Z1J9-F1
#
_entry.id   AF-A0A944Z1J9-F1
#
_cell.length_a   1.000
_cell.length_b   1.000
_cell.length_c   1.000
_cell.angle_alpha   90.00
_cell.angle_beta   90.00
_cell.angle_gamma   90.00
#
_symmetry.space_group_name_H-M   'P 1'
#
loop_
_entity.id
_entity.type
_entity.pdbx_description
1 polymer ?
#
loop_
_entity_poly.entity_id
_entity_poly.type
_entity_poly.pdbx_seq_one_letter_code
_entity_poly.pdbx_strand_id
1 'polypeptide(L)'
;MKSVVQEASSVAKAVDAGWRKANKPAEFRVCVMEEGKSGFLGFNSEPAKIVVYFDDKPKAKEQPRRAQKRRTQAAPVRPAKTTQRPSLRTTSQPSQAAPSKKVEPKVAETPVVRQQRELKPREATKQNDVNEVLWTPDMVEVVREWISQALQAMSGNATKFSIQPSRYYLKVVMEQPLLDDSDRERRLFAGFATLTMQALRRATRKKLRGFKVVLSSKGS
;
A
#
# COMPACT_ATOMS: atom_id res chain seq x y z
N MET A 1 -28.72 3.92 -33.54
CA MET A 1 -27.67 3.88 -32.52
C MET A 1 -27.84 2.65 -31.66
N LYS A 2 -26.80 1.82 -31.58
CA LYS A 2 -26.71 0.68 -30.65
C LYS A 2 -25.89 1.12 -29.43
N SER A 3 -26.12 0.48 -28.29
CA SER A 3 -25.36 0.72 -27.07
C SER A 3 -24.89 -0.59 -26.44
N VAL A 4 -23.73 -0.54 -25.78
CA VAL A 4 -23.17 -1.65 -25.01
C VAL A 4 -22.73 -1.10 -23.66
N VAL A 5 -23.24 -1.70 -22.58
CA VAL A 5 -22.81 -1.42 -21.21
C VAL A 5 -21.64 -2.33 -20.87
N GLN A 6 -20.57 -1.77 -20.32
CA GLN A 6 -19.40 -2.54 -19.93
C GLN A 6 -18.81 -2.07 -18.61
N GLU A 7 -18.40 -3.04 -17.80
CA GLU A 7 -17.75 -2.84 -16.51
C GLU A 7 -16.31 -3.35 -16.57
N ALA A 8 -15.38 -2.64 -15.92
CA ALA A 8 -13.97 -3.05 -15.79
C ALA A 8 -13.29 -2.38 -14.59
N SER A 9 -12.04 -2.75 -14.29
CA SER A 9 -11.28 -2.15 -13.18
C SER A 9 -10.89 -0.68 -13.38
N SER A 10 -11.10 -0.12 -14.58
CA SER A 10 -10.88 1.30 -14.89
C SER A 10 -11.66 1.69 -16.14
N VAL A 11 -11.98 2.99 -16.29
CA VAL A 11 -12.68 3.53 -17.46
C VAL A 11 -11.98 3.16 -18.76
N ALA A 12 -10.66 3.31 -18.83
CA ALA A 12 -9.89 2.97 -20.04
C ALA A 12 -10.03 1.50 -20.46
N LYS A 13 -9.99 0.58 -19.48
CA LYS A 13 -10.20 -0.86 -19.75
C LYS A 13 -11.64 -1.15 -20.14
N ALA A 14 -12.60 -0.47 -19.54
CA ALA A 14 -14.02 -0.61 -19.88
C ALA A 14 -14.27 -0.14 -21.32
N VAL A 15 -13.63 0.95 -21.75
CA VAL A 15 -13.71 1.48 -23.12
C VAL A 15 -13.14 0.49 -24.13
N ASP A 16 -11.95 -0.07 -23.90
CA ASP A 16 -11.35 -1.05 -24.82
C ASP A 16 -12.20 -2.33 -24.90
N ALA A 17 -12.69 -2.84 -23.76
CA ALA A 17 -13.59 -3.99 -23.74
C ALA A 17 -14.92 -3.71 -24.47
N GLY A 18 -15.52 -2.54 -24.24
CA GLY A 18 -16.74 -2.10 -24.92
C GLY A 18 -16.54 -1.90 -26.42
N TRP A 19 -15.42 -1.31 -26.83
CA TRP A 19 -15.04 -1.10 -28.24
C TRP A 19 -14.86 -2.43 -28.98
N ARG A 20 -14.22 -3.42 -28.35
CA ARG A 20 -14.11 -4.78 -28.90
C ARG A 20 -15.47 -5.47 -29.03
N LYS A 21 -16.33 -5.37 -28.01
CA LYS A 21 -17.70 -5.92 -28.05
C LYS A 21 -18.58 -5.24 -29.10
N ALA A 22 -18.33 -3.97 -29.39
CA ALA A 22 -19.02 -3.21 -30.44
C ALA A 22 -18.51 -3.49 -31.86
N ASN A 23 -17.67 -4.52 -32.08
CA ASN A 23 -17.01 -4.81 -33.36
C ASN A 23 -16.11 -3.68 -33.89
N LYS A 24 -15.44 -2.95 -32.99
CA LYS A 24 -14.46 -1.91 -33.32
C LYS A 24 -15.02 -0.82 -34.25
N PRO A 25 -16.08 -0.10 -33.84
CA PRO A 25 -16.63 0.99 -34.64
C PRO A 25 -15.59 2.09 -34.83
N ALA A 26 -15.61 2.74 -35.99
CA ALA A 26 -14.72 3.86 -36.31
C ALA A 26 -15.06 5.12 -35.49
N GLU A 27 -16.34 5.32 -35.22
CA GLU A 27 -16.86 6.42 -34.39
C GLU A 27 -17.75 5.85 -33.30
N PHE A 28 -17.54 6.32 -32.08
CA PHE A 28 -18.34 5.96 -30.92
C PHE A 28 -18.36 7.11 -29.92
N ARG A 29 -19.36 7.12 -29.05
CA ARG A 29 -19.46 8.03 -27.90
C ARG A 29 -19.44 7.19 -26.62
N VAL A 30 -18.75 7.69 -25.61
CA VAL A 30 -18.65 7.04 -24.30
C VAL A 30 -19.37 7.90 -23.27
N CYS A 31 -20.29 7.29 -22.52
CA CYS A 31 -20.88 7.89 -21.33
C CYS A 31 -20.36 7.12 -20.12
N VAL A 32 -19.62 7.80 -19.23
CA VAL A 32 -19.12 7.22 -17.99
C VAL A 32 -20.25 7.33 -16.96
N MET A 33 -20.74 6.18 -16.48
CA MET A 33 -21.75 6.14 -15.42
C MET A 33 -21.08 6.17 -14.04
N GLU A 34 -20.01 5.39 -13.88
CA GLU A 34 -19.23 5.30 -12.65
C GLU A 34 -17.73 5.23 -13.00
N GLU A 35 -16.91 6.06 -12.38
CA GLU A 35 -15.47 6.18 -12.71
C GLU A 35 -14.63 4.99 -12.20
N GLY A 36 -15.16 4.19 -11.28
CA GLY A 36 -14.45 3.11 -10.60
C GLY A 36 -13.38 3.64 -9.65
N LYS A 37 -13.48 3.25 -8.37
CA LYS A 37 -12.50 3.64 -7.35
C LYS A 37 -11.57 2.46 -7.08
N SER A 38 -10.28 2.67 -7.31
CA SER A 38 -9.26 1.69 -6.93
C SER A 38 -8.81 1.98 -5.49
N GLY A 39 -9.21 1.12 -4.55
CA GLY A 39 -8.75 1.20 -3.17
C GLY A 39 -7.24 0.94 -3.00
N PHE A 40 -6.69 1.34 -1.86
CA PHE A 40 -5.30 1.10 -1.49
C PHE A 40 -5.07 -0.41 -1.25
N LEU A 41 -4.07 -1.00 -1.92
CA LEU A 41 -3.77 -2.45 -1.91
C LEU A 41 -4.83 -3.39 -2.53
N GLY A 42 -5.80 -2.87 -3.29
CA GLY A 42 -6.81 -3.72 -3.95
C GLY A 42 -7.91 -4.24 -3.03
N PHE A 43 -7.94 -3.78 -1.78
CA PHE A 43 -9.11 -3.91 -0.91
C PHE A 43 -10.13 -2.82 -1.30
N ASN A 44 -11.38 -3.22 -1.54
CA ASN A 44 -12.49 -2.34 -1.94
C ASN A 44 -12.29 -1.63 -3.30
N SER A 45 -12.10 -2.40 -4.38
CA SER A 45 -12.16 -1.84 -5.73
C SER A 45 -13.60 -1.84 -6.24
N GLU A 46 -14.17 -0.65 -6.44
CA GLU A 46 -15.43 -0.49 -7.18
C GLU A 46 -15.12 -0.51 -8.69
N PRO A 47 -15.80 -1.36 -9.50
CA PRO A 47 -15.57 -1.38 -10.93
C PRO A 47 -16.08 -0.08 -11.58
N ALA A 48 -15.38 0.37 -12.62
CA ALA A 48 -15.86 1.44 -13.48
C ALA A 48 -16.96 0.91 -14.41
N LYS A 49 -18.02 1.69 -14.61
CA LYS A 49 -19.15 1.35 -15.48
C LYS A 49 -19.33 2.42 -16.56
N ILE A 50 -19.36 1.98 -17.81
CA ILE A 50 -19.55 2.87 -18.96
C ILE A 50 -20.63 2.33 -19.90
N VAL A 51 -21.16 3.23 -20.72
CA VAL A 51 -21.99 2.90 -21.88
C VAL A 51 -21.31 3.42 -23.14
N VAL A 52 -21.06 2.53 -24.09
CA VAL A 52 -20.53 2.87 -25.42
C VAL A 52 -21.68 2.91 -26.41
N TYR A 53 -21.91 4.07 -27.02
CA TYR A 53 -22.89 4.27 -28.08
C TYR A 53 -22.17 4.30 -29.44
N PHE A 54 -22.68 3.56 -30.41
CA PHE A 54 -22.11 3.52 -31.76
C PHE A 54 -23.19 3.35 -32.82
N ASP A 55 -22.86 3.77 -34.04
CA ASP A 55 -23.68 3.52 -35.21
C ASP A 55 -23.11 2.33 -35.99
N ASP A 56 -23.98 1.37 -36.27
CA ASP A 56 -23.64 0.14 -37.00
C ASP A 56 -23.61 0.33 -38.52
N LYS A 57 -23.50 1.59 -38.97
CA LYS A 57 -23.43 1.89 -40.39
C LYS A 57 -22.00 1.57 -40.83
N PRO A 58 -21.78 0.58 -41.71
CA PRO A 58 -20.47 0.36 -42.28
C PRO A 58 -20.10 1.63 -43.02
N LYS A 59 -19.11 2.38 -42.52
CA LYS A 59 -18.54 3.49 -43.27
C LYS A 59 -17.94 2.88 -44.53
N ALA A 60 -18.64 3.04 -45.65
CA ALA A 60 -18.09 2.80 -46.97
C ALA A 60 -16.74 3.53 -47.01
N LYS A 61 -15.66 2.77 -47.19
CA LYS A 61 -14.28 3.29 -47.17
C LYS A 61 -14.21 4.48 -48.12
N GLU A 62 -14.21 5.70 -47.60
CA GLU A 62 -13.79 6.86 -48.36
C GLU A 62 -12.34 6.61 -48.73
N GLN A 63 -12.11 6.31 -50.00
CA GLN A 63 -10.79 6.07 -50.55
C GLN A 63 -9.91 7.26 -50.19
N PRO A 64 -8.79 7.06 -49.49
CA PRO A 64 -7.86 8.14 -49.24
C PRO A 64 -7.37 8.63 -50.60
N ARG A 65 -7.75 9.87 -50.96
CA ARG A 65 -7.20 10.56 -52.12
C ARG A 65 -5.68 10.58 -51.95
N ARG A 66 -5.05 9.79 -52.81
CA ARG A 66 -3.63 9.50 -52.91
C ARG A 66 -2.87 10.80 -53.15
N ALA A 67 -2.38 11.45 -52.09
CA ALA A 67 -1.47 12.58 -52.21
C ALA A 67 -0.08 12.07 -52.61
N GLN A 68 0.40 12.63 -53.71
CA GLN A 68 1.49 12.17 -54.54
C GLN A 68 2.85 12.67 -54.02
N LYS A 69 3.65 11.75 -53.47
CA LYS A 69 5.08 11.52 -53.75
C LYS A 69 5.96 12.71 -54.19
N ARG A 70 6.87 13.17 -53.32
CA ARG A 70 8.25 13.66 -53.58
C ARG A 70 9.06 13.43 -52.28
N ARG A 71 9.96 12.45 -52.11
CA ARG A 71 11.24 12.06 -52.75
C ARG A 71 12.36 13.11 -52.63
N THR A 72 13.25 12.94 -51.63
CA THR A 72 14.72 13.21 -51.54
C THR A 72 15.10 13.14 -50.05
N GLN A 73 16.21 12.62 -49.50
CA GLN A 73 17.49 12.02 -49.89
C GLN A 73 18.00 11.33 -48.58
N ALA A 74 18.42 10.06 -48.59
CA ALA A 74 19.81 9.59 -48.64
C ALA A 74 20.67 9.74 -47.35
N ALA A 75 20.86 8.60 -46.66
CA ALA A 75 22.03 8.12 -45.90
C ALA A 75 22.43 8.82 -44.55
N PRO A 76 23.20 8.16 -43.63
CA PRO A 76 23.90 6.87 -43.76
C PRO A 76 23.68 5.83 -42.63
N VAL A 77 24.11 4.63 -43.00
CA VAL A 77 24.29 3.40 -42.22
C VAL A 77 25.28 3.58 -41.06
N ARG A 78 24.96 3.03 -39.87
CA ARG A 78 25.95 2.59 -38.87
C ARG A 78 25.50 1.27 -38.22
N PRO A 79 26.35 0.23 -38.19
CA PRO A 79 26.02 -1.05 -37.57
C PRO A 79 26.52 -1.17 -36.13
N ALA A 80 25.86 -2.08 -35.41
CA ALA A 80 26.33 -2.90 -34.29
C ALA A 80 26.66 -2.22 -32.94
N LYS A 81 25.90 -2.60 -31.89
CA LYS A 81 26.47 -3.32 -30.75
C LYS A 81 25.42 -4.06 -29.93
N THR A 82 25.49 -5.38 -30.06
CA THR A 82 25.09 -6.43 -29.14
C THR A 82 25.33 -6.05 -27.68
N THR A 83 24.31 -6.17 -26.83
CA THR A 83 24.51 -6.53 -25.42
C THR A 83 23.47 -7.57 -25.08
N GLN A 84 23.88 -8.82 -25.23
CA GLN A 84 23.26 -9.98 -24.61
C GLN A 84 23.24 -9.71 -23.10
N ARG A 85 22.05 -9.58 -22.51
CA ARG A 85 21.90 -9.61 -21.06
C ARG A 85 21.65 -11.06 -20.65
N PRO A 86 22.50 -11.64 -19.80
CA PRO A 86 22.50 -13.07 -19.54
C PRO A 86 21.25 -13.52 -18.78
N SER A 87 20.89 -14.75 -19.14
CA SER A 87 19.82 -15.60 -18.66
C SER A 87 19.63 -15.61 -17.14
N LEU A 88 18.36 -15.76 -16.78
CA LEU A 88 17.88 -16.17 -15.48
C LEU A 88 18.73 -17.32 -14.92
N ARG A 89 19.29 -17.13 -13.73
CA ARG A 89 19.66 -18.23 -12.84
C ARG A 89 18.47 -18.55 -11.96
N THR A 90 17.86 -19.67 -12.31
CA THR A 90 17.22 -20.64 -11.43
C THR A 90 18.02 -20.80 -10.12
N THR A 91 17.34 -20.67 -8.98
CA THR A 91 17.72 -21.41 -7.77
C THR A 91 16.43 -21.85 -7.08
N SER A 92 15.92 -22.96 -7.59
CA SER A 92 15.09 -23.91 -6.87
C SER A 92 15.93 -24.52 -5.74
N GLN A 93 15.58 -24.20 -4.49
CA GLN A 93 15.91 -25.02 -3.33
C GLN A 93 14.62 -25.31 -2.55
N PRO A 94 14.06 -26.52 -2.65
CA PRO A 94 13.23 -27.06 -1.59
C PRO A 94 14.18 -27.52 -0.47
N SER A 95 14.30 -26.72 0.59
CA SER A 95 14.95 -27.19 1.82
C SER A 95 14.07 -28.26 2.45
N GLN A 96 14.56 -29.48 2.38
CA GLN A 96 13.95 -30.67 2.94
C GLN A 96 13.76 -30.49 4.45
N ALA A 97 12.58 -30.89 4.89
CA ALA A 97 12.29 -31.17 6.29
C ALA A 97 13.26 -32.24 6.81
N ALA A 98 13.98 -31.90 7.88
CA ALA A 98 14.60 -32.88 8.77
C ALA A 98 13.90 -32.78 10.14
N PRO A 99 13.39 -33.89 10.70
CA PRO A 99 12.85 -33.94 12.04
C PRO A 99 14.00 -34.09 13.03
N SER A 100 14.36 -33.01 13.73
CA SER A 100 15.34 -33.07 14.81
C SER A 100 14.67 -32.88 16.17
N LYS A 101 14.48 -34.05 16.80
CA LYS A 101 14.72 -34.33 18.23
C LYS A 101 14.13 -33.36 19.25
N LYS A 102 13.00 -33.82 19.80
CA LYS A 102 12.65 -33.77 21.22
C LYS A 102 13.91 -34.02 22.07
N VAL A 103 14.47 -32.97 22.66
CA VAL A 103 15.36 -33.04 23.81
C VAL A 103 14.63 -32.36 24.94
N GLU A 104 14.20 -33.19 25.87
CA GLU A 104 13.67 -32.86 27.17
C GLU A 104 14.86 -32.64 28.12
N PRO A 105 15.10 -31.44 28.66
CA PRO A 105 15.94 -31.27 29.82
C PRO A 105 15.04 -31.29 31.05
N LYS A 106 14.99 -32.49 31.61
CA LYS A 106 14.92 -32.82 33.03
C LYS A 106 15.12 -31.62 33.98
N VAL A 107 14.06 -31.38 34.74
CA VAL A 107 14.00 -30.80 36.10
C VAL A 107 15.36 -30.72 36.80
N ALA A 108 15.78 -29.51 37.14
CA ALA A 108 16.64 -29.24 38.27
C ALA A 108 15.98 -28.14 39.10
N GLU A 109 15.19 -28.56 40.08
CA GLU A 109 14.79 -27.71 41.21
C GLU A 109 16.06 -27.16 41.86
N THR A 110 16.20 -25.84 41.85
CA THR A 110 17.14 -25.16 42.73
C THR A 110 16.33 -24.41 43.79
N PRO A 111 16.65 -24.58 45.07
CA PRO A 111 15.87 -24.03 46.16
C PRO A 111 15.97 -22.51 46.22
N VAL A 112 14.81 -21.94 46.50
CA VAL A 112 14.55 -20.55 46.85
C VAL A 112 15.49 -20.07 47.96
N VAL A 113 16.47 -19.24 47.62
CA VAL A 113 17.12 -18.36 48.59
C VAL A 113 16.39 -17.02 48.58
N ARG A 114 15.46 -16.92 49.52
CA ARG A 114 14.70 -15.72 49.87
C ARG A 114 15.63 -14.74 50.58
N GLN A 115 16.43 -13.99 49.83
CA GLN A 115 17.05 -12.77 50.37
C GLN A 115 15.98 -11.68 50.45
N GLN A 116 15.37 -11.57 51.62
CA GLN A 116 14.77 -10.32 52.09
C GLN A 116 15.84 -9.24 52.05
N ARG A 117 15.91 -8.51 50.93
CA ARG A 117 16.64 -7.25 50.86
C ARG A 117 15.66 -6.17 51.27
N GLU A 118 15.88 -5.63 52.46
CA GLU A 118 15.18 -4.47 53.02
C GLU A 118 14.90 -3.44 51.94
N LEU A 119 13.60 -3.15 51.78
CA LEU A 119 13.08 -2.02 51.03
C LEU A 119 13.48 -0.74 51.79
N LYS A 120 14.70 -0.26 51.55
CA LYS A 120 15.04 1.14 51.81
C LYS A 120 14.23 2.00 50.82
N PRO A 121 13.39 2.95 51.28
CA PRO A 121 12.67 3.85 50.40
C PRO A 121 13.70 4.70 49.66
N ARG A 122 13.99 4.34 48.41
CA ARG A 122 14.81 5.16 47.53
C ARG A 122 13.88 6.20 46.91
N GLU A 123 13.53 7.19 47.73
CA GLU A 123 13.22 8.52 47.22
C GLU A 123 14.44 9.01 46.45
N ALA A 124 14.38 8.87 45.14
CA ALA A 124 15.31 9.50 44.22
C ALA A 124 14.49 10.08 43.08
N THR A 125 13.86 11.20 43.40
CA THR A 125 13.59 12.30 42.47
C THR A 125 14.80 12.49 41.55
N LYS A 126 14.68 12.03 40.31
CA LYS A 126 15.40 12.60 39.17
C LYS A 126 14.37 13.16 38.20
N GLN A 127 13.75 14.25 38.65
CA GLN A 127 13.15 15.23 37.76
C GLN A 127 14.30 15.96 37.02
N ASN A 128 14.06 16.30 35.76
CA ASN A 128 14.93 17.04 34.85
C ASN A 128 16.17 16.32 34.32
N ASP A 129 15.95 15.34 33.43
CA ASP A 129 16.79 15.27 32.24
C ASP A 129 16.05 15.95 31.08
N VAL A 130 16.76 16.84 30.42
CA VAL A 130 16.25 17.94 29.64
C VAL A 130 15.81 17.43 28.27
N ASN A 131 14.50 17.45 28.03
CA ASN A 131 13.91 17.77 26.72
C ASN A 131 14.47 17.02 25.49
N GLU A 132 14.73 15.71 25.59
CA GLU A 132 14.95 14.88 24.40
C GLU A 132 13.58 14.50 23.79
N VAL A 133 12.81 15.52 23.39
CA VAL A 133 11.56 15.36 22.65
C VAL A 133 11.93 15.03 21.21
N LEU A 134 12.20 13.74 21.02
CA LEU A 134 12.58 13.14 19.75
C LEU A 134 11.48 13.22 18.67
N TRP A 135 10.22 13.43 19.09
CA TRP A 135 9.08 13.64 18.20
C TRP A 135 8.68 15.12 18.16
N THR A 136 9.02 15.82 17.09
CA THR A 136 8.57 17.21 16.92
C THR A 136 7.05 17.26 16.65
N PRO A 137 6.36 18.34 17.04
CA PRO A 137 4.93 18.52 16.76
C PRO A 137 4.57 18.28 15.29
N ASP A 138 5.39 18.80 14.36
CA ASP A 138 5.24 18.60 12.92
C ASP A 138 5.23 17.12 12.52
N MET A 139 6.06 16.29 13.16
CA MET A 139 6.07 14.85 12.88
C MET A 139 4.78 14.17 13.35
N VAL A 140 4.26 14.61 14.49
CA VAL A 140 3.00 14.09 15.03
C VAL A 140 1.83 14.49 14.14
N GLU A 141 1.83 15.72 13.61
CA GLU A 141 0.83 16.19 12.65
C GLU A 141 0.88 15.41 11.33
N VAL A 142 2.06 15.20 10.76
CA VAL A 142 2.21 14.38 9.54
C VAL A 142 1.69 12.97 9.76
N VAL A 143 1.99 12.35 10.90
CA VAL A 143 1.45 11.02 11.23
C VAL A 143 -0.07 11.06 11.39
N ARG A 144 -0.60 12.08 12.08
CA ARG A 144 -2.04 12.26 12.30
C ARG A 144 -2.78 12.39 10.96
N GLU A 145 -2.31 13.25 10.08
CA GLU A 145 -2.92 13.48 8.77
C GLU A 145 -2.87 12.21 7.92
N TRP A 146 -1.70 11.56 7.85
CA TRP A 146 -1.54 10.34 7.07
C TRP A 146 -2.45 9.20 7.55
N ILE A 147 -2.51 8.97 8.87
CA ILE A 147 -3.39 7.95 9.46
C ILE A 147 -4.86 8.31 9.21
N SER A 148 -5.25 9.58 9.36
CA SER A 148 -6.62 10.03 9.11
C SER A 148 -7.05 9.76 7.67
N GLN A 149 -6.20 10.11 6.68
CA GLN A 149 -6.46 9.84 5.26
C GLN A 149 -6.53 8.34 4.96
N ALA A 150 -5.60 7.55 5.52
CA ALA A 150 -5.56 6.11 5.32
C ALA A 150 -6.80 5.41 5.91
N LEU A 151 -7.25 5.82 7.10
CA LEU A 151 -8.48 5.30 7.71
C LEU A 151 -9.72 5.71 6.91
N GLN A 152 -9.80 6.99 6.50
CA GLN A 152 -10.90 7.48 5.68
C GLN A 152 -11.04 6.70 4.35
N ALA A 153 -9.91 6.35 3.73
CA ALA A 153 -9.90 5.56 2.49
C ALA A 153 -10.35 4.10 2.69
N MET A 154 -10.16 3.52 3.87
CA MET A 154 -10.52 2.12 4.14
C MET A 154 -11.97 1.95 4.62
N SER A 155 -12.38 2.75 5.62
CA SER A 155 -13.66 2.54 6.31
C SER A 155 -14.75 3.52 5.90
N GLY A 156 -14.41 4.57 5.15
CA GLY A 156 -15.34 5.67 4.82
C GLY A 156 -15.75 6.53 6.02
N ASN A 157 -15.41 6.11 7.24
CA ASN A 157 -15.82 6.74 8.50
C ASN A 157 -14.61 7.34 9.22
N ALA A 158 -14.79 8.55 9.74
CA ALA A 158 -13.79 9.22 10.56
C ALA A 158 -13.65 8.51 11.91
N THR A 159 -12.76 7.52 11.98
CA THR A 159 -12.45 6.81 13.22
C THR A 159 -11.65 7.74 14.12
N LYS A 160 -12.08 7.89 15.37
CA LYS A 160 -11.37 8.71 16.36
C LYS A 160 -10.18 7.94 16.92
N PHE A 161 -9.06 8.63 17.06
CA PHE A 161 -7.85 8.07 17.64
C PHE A 161 -7.06 9.14 18.40
N SER A 162 -6.25 8.68 19.36
CA SER A 162 -5.34 9.52 20.14
C SER A 162 -3.90 9.16 19.82
N ILE A 163 -3.03 10.17 19.75
CA ILE A 163 -1.59 9.98 19.56
C ILE A 163 -0.87 10.39 20.84
N GLN A 164 -0.08 9.47 21.38
CA GLN A 164 0.73 9.66 22.57
C GLN A 164 2.21 9.53 22.19
N PRO A 165 2.94 10.65 22.03
CA PRO A 165 4.38 10.61 21.78
C PRO A 165 5.12 10.13 23.03
N SER A 166 6.04 9.19 22.84
CA SER A 166 7.01 8.70 23.82
C SER A 166 8.41 8.76 23.20
N ARG A 167 9.47 8.60 24.00
CA ARG A 167 10.87 8.87 23.59
C ARG A 167 11.23 8.25 22.23
N TYR A 168 11.04 6.94 22.06
CA TYR A 168 11.32 6.25 20.79
C TYR A 168 10.08 5.66 20.12
N TYR A 169 8.90 5.85 20.71
CA TYR A 169 7.66 5.23 20.26
C TYR A 169 6.59 6.28 20.11
N LEU A 170 5.88 6.27 18.98
CA LEU A 170 4.65 7.02 18.81
C LEU A 170 3.50 6.03 18.95
N LYS A 171 2.77 6.09 20.07
CA LYS A 171 1.63 5.21 20.32
C LYS A 171 0.38 5.85 19.75
N VAL A 172 -0.31 5.15 18.87
CA VAL A 172 -1.60 5.54 18.31
C VAL A 172 -2.65 4.60 18.87
N VAL A 173 -3.61 5.15 19.61
CA VAL A 173 -4.68 4.39 20.26
C VAL A 173 -6.00 4.69 19.54
N MET A 174 -6.55 3.70 18.86
CA MET A 174 -7.88 3.77 18.25
C MET A 174 -8.95 3.68 19.34
N GLU A 175 -10.00 4.51 19.26
CA GLU A 175 -11.11 4.44 20.21
C GLU A 175 -11.97 3.19 20.02
N GLN A 176 -12.03 2.65 18.80
CA GLN A 176 -12.82 1.50 18.42
C GLN A 176 -11.96 0.49 17.65
N PRO A 177 -12.26 -0.82 17.73
CA PRO A 177 -11.63 -1.82 16.87
C PRO A 177 -12.03 -1.59 15.41
N LEU A 178 -11.07 -1.76 14.49
CA LEU A 178 -11.28 -1.65 13.04
C LEU A 178 -11.81 -2.94 12.41
N LEU A 179 -11.53 -4.08 13.05
CA LEU A 179 -11.92 -5.42 12.60
C LEU A 179 -12.40 -6.23 13.81
N ASP A 180 -13.33 -7.17 13.58
CA ASP A 180 -13.83 -8.06 14.64
C ASP A 180 -12.78 -9.09 15.10
N ASP A 181 -11.88 -9.47 14.18
CA ASP A 181 -10.80 -10.44 14.41
C ASP A 181 -9.52 -9.72 14.87
N SER A 182 -9.16 -9.92 16.13
CA SER A 182 -8.01 -9.26 16.78
C SER A 182 -6.67 -9.63 16.14
N ASP A 183 -6.50 -10.85 15.61
CA ASP A 183 -5.26 -11.26 14.95
C ASP A 183 -5.10 -10.56 13.60
N ARG A 184 -6.20 -10.41 12.85
CA ARG A 184 -6.20 -9.63 11.60
C ARG A 184 -5.98 -8.16 11.87
N GLU A 185 -6.61 -7.61 12.90
CA GLU A 185 -6.39 -6.24 13.33
C GLU A 185 -4.91 -5.98 13.67
N ARG A 186 -4.30 -6.87 14.45
CA ARG A 186 -2.88 -6.76 14.81
C ARG A 186 -1.96 -6.77 13.58
N ARG A 187 -2.26 -7.61 12.58
CA ARG A 187 -1.51 -7.65 11.30
C ARG A 187 -1.71 -6.37 10.50
N LEU A 188 -2.94 -5.84 10.44
CA LEU A 188 -3.26 -4.57 9.81
C LEU A 188 -2.48 -3.43 10.47
N PHE A 189 -2.48 -3.37 11.80
CA PHE A 189 -1.73 -2.38 12.59
C PHE A 189 -0.21 -2.48 12.38
N ALA A 190 0.36 -3.67 12.29
CA ALA A 190 1.78 -3.84 11.97
C ALA A 190 2.13 -3.31 10.56
N GLY A 191 1.24 -3.55 9.58
CA GLY A 191 1.36 -3.00 8.23
C GLY A 191 1.26 -1.47 8.25
N PHE A 192 0.27 -0.92 8.93
CA PHE A 192 0.09 0.52 9.11
C PHE A 192 1.29 1.18 9.75
N ALA A 193 1.80 0.64 10.86
CA ALA A 193 3.00 1.17 11.54
C ALA A 193 4.19 1.30 10.57
N THR A 194 4.38 0.28 9.73
CA THR A 194 5.45 0.27 8.73
C THR A 194 5.24 1.34 7.66
N LEU A 195 4.01 1.47 7.14
CA LEU A 195 3.67 2.47 6.12
C LEU A 195 3.74 3.90 6.66
N THR A 196 3.22 4.14 7.87
CA THR A 196 3.33 5.43 8.57
C THR A 196 4.79 5.84 8.72
N MET A 197 5.66 4.92 9.13
CA MET A 197 7.09 5.19 9.25
C MET A 197 7.73 5.52 7.89
N GLN A 198 7.30 4.87 6.81
CA GLN A 198 7.78 5.21 5.46
C GLN A 198 7.30 6.59 5.00
N ALA A 199 6.02 6.92 5.23
CA ALA A 199 5.45 8.23 4.91
C ALA A 199 6.18 9.35 5.67
N LEU A 200 6.38 9.15 6.97
CA LEU A 200 7.09 10.09 7.82
C LEU A 200 8.54 10.32 7.39
N ARG A 201 9.27 9.26 7.00
CA ARG A 201 10.65 9.38 6.47
C ARG A 201 10.68 10.19 5.17
N ARG A 202 9.68 10.03 4.30
CA ARG A 202 9.57 10.79 3.04
C ARG A 202 9.26 12.27 3.30
N ALA A 203 8.31 12.55 4.19
CA ALA A 203 7.87 13.91 4.48
C ALA A 203 8.97 14.73 5.18
N THR A 204 9.64 14.14 6.18
CA THR A 204 10.60 14.87 7.03
C THR A 204 12.02 14.87 6.48
N ARG A 205 12.36 13.94 5.58
CA ARG A 205 13.73 13.67 5.10
C ARG A 205 14.76 13.41 6.23
N LYS A 206 14.31 13.18 7.48
CA LYS A 206 15.18 12.93 8.64
C LYS A 206 15.53 11.45 8.80
N LYS A 207 16.70 11.17 9.35
CA LYS A 207 17.12 9.81 9.70
C LYS A 207 16.48 9.39 11.03
N LEU A 208 15.33 8.75 10.96
CA LEU A 208 14.58 8.25 12.13
C LEU A 208 15.12 6.89 12.61
N ARG A 209 16.34 6.85 13.13
CA ARG A 209 16.93 5.63 13.70
C ARG A 209 16.38 5.37 15.10
N GLY A 210 15.89 4.16 15.35
CA GLY A 210 15.34 3.75 16.65
C GLY A 210 13.88 4.12 16.89
N PHE A 211 13.31 5.02 16.08
CA PHE A 211 11.91 5.41 16.14
C PHE A 211 10.98 4.30 15.66
N LYS A 212 9.86 4.12 16.37
CA LYS A 212 8.81 3.15 16.05
C LYS A 212 7.44 3.79 16.21
N VAL A 213 6.50 3.40 15.36
CA VAL A 213 5.08 3.72 15.52
C VAL A 213 4.39 2.43 15.98
N VAL A 214 3.52 2.53 16.98
CA VAL A 214 2.76 1.39 17.52
C VAL A 214 1.29 1.76 17.48
N LEU A 215 0.49 0.96 16.78
CA LEU A 215 -0.96 1.13 16.73
C LEU A 215 -1.60 0.08 17.63
N SER A 216 -2.62 0.48 18.38
CA SER A 216 -3.40 -0.37 19.29
C SER A 216 -4.85 0.09 19.33
N SER A 217 -5.80 -0.82 19.53
CA SER A 217 -7.20 -0.51 19.77
C SER A 217 -7.49 -0.49 21.27
N LYS A 218 -8.43 0.36 21.70
CA LYS A 218 -8.88 0.43 23.11
C LYS A 218 -9.74 -0.80 23.41
N GLY A 219 -9.10 -1.92 23.70
CA GLY A 219 -9.77 -3.20 23.97
C GLY A 219 -8.97 -4.46 23.61
N SER A 220 -7.82 -4.31 22.93
CA SER A 220 -6.88 -5.40 22.61
C SER A 220 -5.67 -5.44 23.55
#